data_AF-A0A965FIP2-F1
#
_entry.id   AF-A0A965FIP2-F1
#
_cell.length_a   1.000
_cell.length_b   1.000
_cell.length_c   1.000
_cell.angle_alpha   90.00
_cell.angle_beta   90.00
_cell.angle_gamma   90.00
#
_symmetry.space_group_name_H-M   'P 1'
#
loop_
_entity.id
_entity.type
_entity.pdbx_description
1 polymer ?
#
loop_
_entity_poly.entity_id
_entity_poly.type
_entity_poly.pdbx_seq_one_letter_code
_entity_poly.pdbx_strand_id
1 'polypeptide(L)'
;MNKNALTSKQHQINRRSKADSQATDDWIQAQGLSTSTFSTTPLRLLQAQHQAQQLITHHGNFLSPSQRQILDQFIRQMSNPKTQRRLKASQANPVLNIASKINRQLFRQHRQLNKA
;
A
#
# COMPACT_ATOMS: atom_id res chain seq x y z
N MET A 1 -40.69 25.60 10.37
CA MET A 1 -39.22 25.51 10.22
C MET A 1 -38.82 24.08 9.93
N ASN A 2 -38.24 23.81 8.77
CA ASN A 2 -37.79 22.47 8.41
C ASN A 2 -36.48 22.17 9.16
N LYS A 3 -36.55 21.30 10.18
CA LYS A 3 -35.42 20.96 11.07
C LYS A 3 -34.27 20.22 10.36
N ASN A 4 -34.44 19.93 9.07
CA ASN A 4 -33.52 19.13 8.25
C ASN A 4 -32.70 19.96 7.24
N ALA A 5 -32.84 21.29 7.20
CA ALA A 5 -32.06 22.14 6.31
C ALA A 5 -30.67 22.42 6.92
N LEU A 6 -29.62 21.94 6.25
CA LEU A 6 -28.22 22.21 6.61
C LEU A 6 -27.95 23.73 6.57
N THR A 7 -27.27 24.25 7.58
CA THR A 7 -26.81 25.65 7.57
C THR A 7 -25.69 25.83 6.53
N SER A 8 -25.47 27.06 6.04
CA SER A 8 -24.35 27.37 5.14
C SER A 8 -22.99 26.92 5.71
N LYS A 9 -22.78 27.06 7.02
CA LYS A 9 -21.59 26.57 7.71
C LYS A 9 -21.48 25.05 7.63
N GLN A 10 -22.60 24.34 7.77
CA GLN A 10 -22.60 22.88 7.71
C GLN A 10 -22.40 22.37 6.28
N HIS A 11 -22.90 23.08 5.26
CA HIS A 11 -22.54 22.81 3.87
C HIS A 11 -21.04 22.98 3.61
N GLN A 12 -20.42 24.03 4.16
CA GLN A 12 -18.98 24.27 4.04
C GLN A 12 -18.17 23.15 4.72
N ILE A 13 -18.55 22.73 5.92
CA ILE A 13 -17.92 21.62 6.64
C ILE A 13 -18.03 20.33 5.84
N ASN A 14 -19.23 20.00 5.33
CA ASN A 14 -19.44 18.78 4.55
C ASN A 14 -18.64 18.77 3.25
N ARG A 15 -18.53 19.93 2.57
CA ARG A 15 -17.71 20.06 1.36
C ARG A 15 -16.23 19.81 1.66
N ARG A 16 -15.72 20.40 2.74
CA ARG A 16 -14.33 20.21 3.17
C ARG A 16 -14.06 18.75 3.55
N SER A 17 -14.92 18.16 4.37
CA SER A 17 -14.79 16.75 4.77
C SER A 17 -14.78 15.82 3.57
N LYS A 18 -15.64 16.05 2.56
CA LYS A 18 -15.64 15.26 1.32
C LYS A 18 -14.35 15.41 0.52
N ALA A 19 -13.82 16.63 0.41
CA ALA A 19 -12.56 16.89 -0.28
C ALA A 19 -11.38 16.21 0.43
N ASP A 20 -11.31 16.29 1.76
CA ASP A 20 -10.27 15.66 2.56
C ASP A 20 -10.32 14.13 2.47
N SER A 21 -11.53 13.54 2.48
CA SER A 21 -11.71 12.10 2.25
C SER A 21 -11.23 11.67 0.86
N GLN A 22 -11.56 12.43 -0.19
CA GLN A 22 -11.09 12.11 -1.55
C GLN A 22 -9.57 12.17 -1.66
N ALA A 23 -8.94 13.22 -1.11
CA ALA A 23 -7.49 13.35 -1.11
C ALA A 23 -6.80 12.19 -0.37
N THR A 24 -7.44 11.71 0.70
CA THR A 24 -6.95 10.55 1.47
C THR A 24 -7.07 9.26 0.65
N ASP A 25 -8.21 9.05 -0.01
CA ASP A 25 -8.45 7.88 -0.86
C ASP A 25 -7.46 7.84 -2.04
N ASP A 26 -7.21 8.98 -2.67
CA ASP A 26 -6.24 9.12 -3.76
C ASP A 26 -4.83 8.78 -3.28
N TRP A 27 -4.44 9.25 -2.09
CA TRP A 27 -3.14 8.93 -1.51
C TRP A 27 -3.00 7.42 -1.23
N ILE A 28 -4.02 6.78 -0.64
CA ILE A 28 -4.03 5.33 -0.36
C ILE A 28 -3.86 4.54 -1.67
N GLN A 29 -4.59 4.93 -2.72
CA GLN A 29 -4.50 4.28 -4.04
C GLN A 29 -3.12 4.47 -4.67
N ALA A 30 -2.53 5.66 -4.55
CA ALA A 30 -1.17 5.93 -5.04
C ALA A 30 -0.11 5.07 -4.33
N GLN A 31 -0.35 4.65 -3.09
CA GLN A 31 0.49 3.67 -2.39
C GLN A 31 0.22 2.20 -2.81
N GLY A 32 -0.66 1.97 -3.79
CA GLY A 32 -1.04 0.63 -4.25
C GLY A 32 -1.92 -0.14 -3.26
N LEU A 33 -2.63 0.58 -2.38
CA LEU A 33 -3.49 0.00 -1.34
C LEU A 33 -4.97 0.19 -1.69
N SER A 34 -5.84 -0.64 -1.12
CA SER A 34 -7.29 -0.56 -1.32
C SER A 34 -7.95 0.30 -0.24
N THR A 35 -8.60 1.39 -0.65
CA THR A 35 -9.33 2.32 0.25
C THR A 35 -10.45 1.61 1.01
N SER A 36 -11.19 0.72 0.33
CA SER A 36 -12.32 -0.01 0.91
C SER A 36 -11.94 -0.96 2.05
N THR A 37 -10.68 -1.40 2.10
CA THR A 37 -10.21 -2.39 3.08
C THR A 37 -9.09 -1.87 3.97
N PHE A 38 -8.60 -0.65 3.73
CA PHE A 38 -7.44 -0.08 4.40
C PHE A 38 -7.59 -0.10 5.93
N SER A 39 -8.74 0.32 6.45
CA SER A 39 -9.02 0.41 7.90
C SER A 39 -9.11 -0.94 8.61
N THR A 40 -9.47 -2.01 7.89
CA THR A 40 -9.69 -3.35 8.47
C THR A 40 -8.53 -4.31 8.22
N THR A 41 -7.64 -3.96 7.30
CA THR A 41 -6.52 -4.83 6.92
C THR A 41 -5.40 -4.74 7.96
N PRO A 42 -4.86 -5.88 8.43
CA PRO A 42 -3.70 -5.87 9.31
C PRO A 42 -2.54 -5.03 8.74
N LEU A 43 -1.99 -4.12 9.57
CA LEU A 43 -0.93 -3.19 9.16
C LEU A 43 0.25 -3.89 8.46
N ARG A 44 0.65 -5.07 8.96
CA ARG A 44 1.77 -5.85 8.39
C ARG A 44 1.50 -6.31 6.95
N LEU A 45 0.24 -6.59 6.61
CA LEU A 45 -0.17 -6.94 5.24
C LEU A 45 -0.17 -5.70 4.33
N LEU A 46 -0.63 -4.54 4.84
CA LEU A 46 -0.55 -3.27 4.10
C LEU A 46 0.90 -2.88 3.80
N GLN A 47 1.79 -3.00 4.79
CA GLN A 47 3.22 -2.75 4.61
C GLN A 47 3.82 -3.67 3.54
N ALA A 48 3.49 -4.96 3.58
CA ALA A 48 3.95 -5.91 2.57
C ALA A 48 3.42 -5.58 1.17
N GLN A 49 2.13 -5.21 1.05
CA GLN A 49 1.53 -4.85 -0.24
C GLN A 49 2.20 -3.62 -0.84
N HIS A 50 2.36 -2.57 -0.04
CA HIS A 50 3.05 -1.36 -0.45
C HIS A 50 4.49 -1.68 -0.91
N GLN A 51 5.27 -2.42 -0.10
CA GLN A 51 6.65 -2.79 -0.46
C GLN A 51 6.70 -3.65 -1.74
N ALA A 52 5.79 -4.61 -1.91
CA ALA A 52 5.72 -5.43 -3.12
C ALA A 52 5.48 -4.55 -4.36
N GLN A 53 4.54 -3.61 -4.28
CA GLN A 53 4.24 -2.68 -5.37
C GLN A 53 5.45 -1.82 -5.73
N GLN A 54 6.14 -1.27 -4.72
CA GLN A 54 7.33 -0.45 -4.91
C GLN A 54 8.47 -1.24 -5.57
N LEU A 55 8.75 -2.46 -5.09
CA LEU A 55 9.80 -3.31 -5.66
C LEU A 55 9.51 -3.69 -7.10
N ILE A 56 8.26 -4.05 -7.43
CA ILE A 56 7.89 -4.42 -8.79
C ILE A 56 8.01 -3.22 -9.73
N THR A 57 7.56 -2.06 -9.29
CA THR A 57 7.49 -0.84 -10.12
C THR A 57 8.86 -0.22 -10.35
N HIS A 58 9.69 -0.15 -9.31
CA HIS A 58 10.94 0.63 -9.36
C HIS A 58 12.21 -0.22 -9.32
N HIS A 59 12.12 -1.46 -8.81
CA HIS A 59 13.29 -2.31 -8.56
C HIS A 59 13.14 -3.71 -9.16
N GLY A 60 12.32 -3.85 -10.21
CA GLY A 60 12.01 -5.14 -10.84
C GLY A 60 13.26 -5.88 -11.30
N ASN A 61 14.28 -5.16 -11.77
CA ASN A 61 15.56 -5.71 -12.23
C ASN A 61 16.38 -6.40 -11.13
N PHE A 62 16.07 -6.16 -9.85
CA PHE A 62 16.74 -6.79 -8.70
C PHE A 62 16.05 -8.07 -8.25
N LEU A 63 14.87 -8.36 -8.78
CA LEU A 63 14.07 -9.52 -8.39
C LEU A 63 14.44 -10.73 -9.25
N SER A 64 14.67 -11.87 -8.61
CA SER A 64 14.64 -13.14 -9.33
C SER A 64 13.22 -13.44 -9.84
N PRO A 65 13.06 -14.27 -10.88
CA PRO A 65 11.73 -14.68 -11.35
C PRO A 65 10.85 -15.27 -10.24
N SER A 66 11.43 -16.08 -9.35
CA SER A 66 10.74 -16.65 -8.19
C SER A 66 10.30 -15.61 -7.16
N GLN A 67 11.14 -14.62 -6.87
CA GLN A 67 10.79 -13.51 -5.99
C GLN A 67 9.66 -12.68 -6.59
N ARG A 68 9.75 -12.36 -7.88
CA ARG A 68 8.72 -11.62 -8.61
C ARG A 68 7.37 -12.34 -8.54
N GLN A 69 7.35 -13.65 -8.75
CA GLN A 69 6.14 -14.46 -8.63
C GLN A 69 5.52 -14.40 -7.23
N ILE A 70 6.32 -14.45 -6.16
CA ILE A 70 5.84 -14.32 -4.77
C ILE A 70 5.19 -12.95 -4.55
N LEU A 71 5.81 -11.88 -5.04
CA LEU A 71 5.28 -10.51 -4.91
C LEU A 71 3.97 -10.34 -5.70
N ASP A 72 3.94 -10.77 -6.95
CA ASP A 72 2.74 -10.69 -7.80
C ASP A 72 1.58 -11.51 -7.21
N GLN A 73 1.86 -12.71 -6.69
CA GLN A 73 0.85 -13.54 -6.04
C GLN A 73 0.30 -12.87 -4.78
N PHE A 74 1.16 -12.27 -3.96
CA PHE A 74 0.74 -11.56 -2.76
C PHE A 74 -0.14 -10.35 -3.09
N ILE A 75 0.23 -9.55 -4.09
CA ILE A 75 -0.60 -8.43 -4.57
C ILE A 75 -1.96 -8.93 -5.02
N ARG A 76 -2.03 -9.99 -5.85
CA ARG A 76 -3.30 -10.59 -6.29
C ARG A 76 -4.16 -11.05 -5.11
N GLN A 77 -3.56 -11.64 -4.09
CA GLN A 77 -4.28 -12.07 -2.88
C GLN A 77 -4.83 -10.88 -2.07
N MET A 78 -4.09 -9.78 -2.00
CA MET A 78 -4.50 -8.54 -1.35
C MET A 78 -5.59 -7.80 -2.13
N SER A 79 -5.56 -7.84 -3.46
CA SER A 79 -6.57 -7.21 -4.31
C SER A 79 -7.92 -7.94 -4.32
N ASN A 80 -7.95 -9.23 -3.99
CA ASN A 80 -9.18 -10.00 -3.93
C ASN A 80 -9.74 -10.02 -2.48
N PRO A 81 -10.93 -9.43 -2.23
CA PRO A 81 -11.48 -9.33 -0.88
C PRO A 81 -11.69 -10.68 -0.17
N LYS A 82 -12.01 -11.74 -0.92
CA LYS A 82 -12.25 -13.08 -0.35
C LYS A 82 -10.97 -13.70 0.17
N THR A 83 -9.87 -13.56 -0.56
CA THR A 83 -8.55 -14.08 -0.15
C THR A 83 -7.92 -13.19 0.90
N GLN A 84 -8.00 -11.87 0.74
CA GLN A 84 -7.45 -10.90 1.67
C GLN A 84 -7.98 -11.09 3.09
N ARG A 85 -9.29 -11.25 3.26
CA ARG A 85 -9.91 -11.50 4.59
C ARG A 85 -9.41 -12.76 5.28
N ARG A 86 -8.86 -13.71 4.53
CA ARG A 86 -8.28 -14.96 5.06
C ARG A 86 -6.78 -14.87 5.29
N LEU A 87 -6.12 -13.79 4.83
CA LEU A 87 -4.69 -13.63 5.00
C LEU A 87 -4.34 -13.37 6.46
N LYS A 88 -3.36 -14.13 6.96
CA LYS A 88 -2.77 -13.89 8.27
C LYS A 88 -1.59 -12.94 8.15
N ALA A 89 -1.35 -12.12 9.17
CA ALA A 89 -0.21 -11.22 9.20
C ALA A 89 1.15 -11.93 8.98
N SER A 90 1.27 -13.21 9.33
CA SER A 90 2.47 -14.02 9.06
C SER A 90 2.75 -14.24 7.57
N GLN A 91 1.73 -14.18 6.71
CA GLN A 91 1.90 -14.31 5.26
C GLN A 91 2.56 -13.08 4.61
N ALA A 92 2.69 -11.98 5.34
CA ALA A 92 3.52 -10.84 4.94
C ALA A 92 5.02 -11.15 4.96
N ASN A 93 5.45 -12.15 5.76
CA ASN A 93 6.88 -12.37 6.05
C ASN A 93 7.74 -12.65 4.81
N PRO A 94 7.32 -13.51 3.85
CA PRO A 94 8.11 -13.74 2.64
C PRO A 94 8.34 -12.46 1.84
N VAL A 95 7.30 -11.63 1.71
CA VAL A 95 7.38 -10.33 1.01
C VAL A 95 8.32 -9.37 1.71
N LEU A 96 8.18 -9.21 3.03
CA LEU A 96 9.03 -8.30 3.81
C LEU A 96 10.49 -8.75 3.84
N ASN A 97 10.75 -10.07 3.80
CA ASN A 97 12.09 -10.62 3.72
C ASN A 97 12.74 -10.34 2.36
N ILE A 98 11.99 -10.47 1.26
CA ILE A 98 12.44 -10.08 -0.08
C ILE A 98 12.76 -8.59 -0.09
N ALA A 99 11.84 -7.75 0.36
CA ALA A 99 12.04 -6.29 0.43
C ALA A 99 13.29 -5.92 1.22
N SER A 100 13.49 -6.51 2.40
CA SER A 100 14.67 -6.28 3.23
C SER A 100 15.96 -6.68 2.51
N LYS A 101 15.97 -7.79 1.77
CA LYS A 101 17.14 -8.24 1.00
C LYS A 101 17.47 -7.28 -0.13
N ILE A 102 16.48 -6.86 -0.91
CA ILE A 102 16.66 -5.94 -2.03
C ILE A 102 17.10 -4.56 -1.55
N ASN A 103 16.48 -4.03 -0.49
CA ASN A 103 16.87 -2.75 0.10
C ASN A 103 18.32 -2.76 0.60
N ARG A 104 18.78 -3.86 1.20
CA ARG A 104 20.20 -4.02 1.57
C ARG A 104 21.12 -4.01 0.35
N GLN A 105 20.71 -4.61 -0.77
CA GLN A 105 21.48 -4.61 -2.01
C GLN A 105 21.57 -3.20 -2.62
N LEU A 106 20.44 -2.51 -2.75
CA LEU A 106 20.37 -1.13 -3.24
C LEU A 106 21.25 -0.20 -2.41
N PHE A 107 21.18 -0.31 -1.09
CA PHE A 107 21.99 0.49 -0.20
C PHE A 107 23.49 0.23 -0.32
N ARG A 108 23.90 -1.03 -0.53
CA ARG A 108 25.30 -1.37 -0.82
C ARG A 108 25.78 -0.76 -2.13
N GLN A 109 24.97 -0.83 -3.19
CA GLN A 109 25.30 -0.21 -4.48
C GLN A 109 25.42 1.31 -4.35
N HIS A 110 24.46 1.98 -3.70
CA HIS A 110 24.51 3.42 -3.47
C HIS A 110 25.76 3.84 -2.68
N ARG A 111 26.14 3.07 -1.65
CA ARG A 111 27.40 3.30 -0.91
C ARG A 111 28.65 3.14 -1.76
N GLN A 112 28.64 2.26 -2.77
CA GLN A 112 29.79 2.06 -3.66
C GLN A 112 29.91 3.21 -4.66
N LEU A 113 28.78 3.64 -5.24
CA LEU A 113 28.74 4.75 -6.20
C LEU A 113 29.18 6.08 -5.57
N ASN A 114 28.82 6.33 -4.31
CA ASN A 114 29.15 7.58 -3.61
C ASN A 114 30.48 7.54 -2.85
N LYS A 115 31.29 6.49 -3.04
CA LYS A 115 32.64 6.37 -2.46
C LYS A 115 33.75 6.70 -3.47
N ALA A 116 33.38 7.11 -4.68
CA ALA A 116 34.28 7.73 -5.67
C ALA A 116 34.30 9.26 -5.46
#